data_AF-A0AAV1F2P5-F1
#
_entry.id   AF-A0AAV1F2P5-F1
#
_cell.length_a   1.000
_cell.length_b   1.000
_cell.length_c   1.000
_cell.angle_alpha   90.00
_cell.angle_beta   90.00
_cell.angle_gamma   90.00
#
_symmetry.space_group_name_H-M   'P 1'
#
loop_
_entity.id
_entity.type
_entity.pdbx_description
1 polymer ?
#
loop_
_entity_poly.entity_id
_entity_poly.type
_entity_poly.pdbx_seq_one_letter_code
_entity_poly.pdbx_strand_id
1 'polypeptide(L)'
;MRLLLLPTVGFILIYSLLPHKEMRFIIYTFPVLSLVAARGCSFVLCNYQKSWMYKLGSAVVVGQLLTNTAYTSVCLYVSHHNYPGGRGMQELHRLLPVTADVFVHIDTYAAETGVSRFLEQNANWKYDKREDLSVTSPEFKMYSHLLMESNTTKIQLLKSTHQPLAFIEGYSRITFNLNHFPPIRVQLERKTVLMEKKTSSTQIKE
;
A
#
# COMPACT_ATOMS: atom_id res chain seq x y z
N MET A 1 -6.29 -22.97 -27.05
CA MET A 1 -6.91 -22.04 -26.06
C MET A 1 -8.05 -22.67 -25.27
N ARG A 2 -9.02 -23.38 -25.88
CA ARG A 2 -10.10 -24.05 -25.12
C ARG A 2 -9.59 -24.99 -24.01
N LEU A 3 -8.54 -25.75 -24.28
CA LEU A 3 -7.88 -26.64 -23.30
C LEU A 3 -7.30 -25.90 -22.08
N LEU A 4 -6.98 -24.61 -22.20
CA LEU A 4 -6.51 -23.77 -21.10
C LEU A 4 -7.67 -23.05 -20.43
N LEU A 5 -8.62 -22.52 -21.22
CA LEU A 5 -9.73 -21.73 -20.71
C LEU A 5 -10.73 -22.55 -19.89
N LEU A 6 -11.07 -23.76 -20.34
CA LEU A 6 -12.11 -24.57 -19.68
C LEU A 6 -11.71 -24.98 -18.25
N PRO A 7 -10.50 -25.51 -17.98
CA PRO A 7 -10.08 -25.78 -16.61
C PRO A 7 -10.03 -24.51 -15.75
N THR A 8 -9.57 -23.38 -16.31
CA THR A 8 -9.51 -22.10 -15.59
C THR A 8 -10.89 -21.59 -15.18
N VAL A 9 -11.87 -21.62 -16.09
CA VAL A 9 -13.25 -21.22 -15.78
C VAL A 9 -13.88 -22.21 -14.79
N GLY A 10 -13.69 -23.52 -14.98
CA GLY A 10 -14.15 -24.54 -14.05
C GLY A 10 -13.59 -24.34 -12.64
N PHE A 11 -12.29 -24.03 -12.53
CA PHE A 11 -11.63 -23.73 -11.27
C PHE A 11 -12.29 -22.53 -10.56
N ILE A 12 -12.52 -21.42 -11.27
CA ILE A 12 -13.20 -20.23 -10.70
C ILE A 12 -14.62 -20.59 -10.23
N LEU A 13 -15.36 -21.35 -11.03
CA LEU A 13 -16.74 -21.73 -10.69
C LEU A 13 -16.80 -22.60 -9.43
N ILE A 14 -15.90 -23.60 -9.31
CA ILE A 14 -15.82 -24.44 -8.11
C ILE A 14 -15.44 -23.61 -6.89
N TYR A 15 -14.41 -22.75 -7.00
CA TYR A 15 -13.99 -21.89 -5.89
C TYR A 15 -15.02 -20.82 -5.52
N SER A 16 -15.94 -20.46 -6.42
CA SER A 16 -17.03 -19.53 -6.14
C SER A 16 -18.04 -20.08 -5.12
N LEU A 17 -18.09 -21.40 -4.95
CA LEU A 17 -18.93 -22.08 -3.95
C LEU A 17 -18.36 -21.98 -2.52
N LEU A 18 -17.13 -21.51 -2.35
CA LEU A 18 -16.56 -21.32 -1.02
C LEU A 18 -17.28 -20.17 -0.27
N PRO A 19 -17.60 -20.36 1.02
CA PRO A 19 -18.24 -19.34 1.83
C PRO A 19 -17.30 -18.15 2.08
N HIS A 20 -16.01 -18.43 2.27
CA HIS A 20 -14.96 -17.43 2.39
C HIS A 20 -14.33 -17.15 1.01
N LYS A 21 -14.18 -15.88 0.64
CA LYS A 21 -13.63 -15.45 -0.65
C LYS A 21 -12.42 -14.57 -0.44
N GLU A 22 -11.29 -14.99 -0.99
CA GLU A 22 -10.06 -14.20 -1.01
C GLU A 22 -9.47 -14.20 -2.42
N MET A 23 -8.88 -13.07 -2.81
CA MET A 23 -8.25 -12.94 -4.13
C MET A 23 -7.17 -13.99 -4.39
N ARG A 24 -6.45 -14.41 -3.33
CA ARG A 24 -5.38 -15.41 -3.43
C ARG A 24 -5.86 -16.77 -3.95
N PHE A 25 -7.14 -17.09 -3.83
CA PHE A 25 -7.67 -18.36 -4.31
C PHE A 25 -7.71 -18.43 -5.84
N ILE A 26 -7.97 -17.32 -6.51
CA ILE A 26 -8.12 -17.28 -7.97
C ILE A 26 -6.97 -16.59 -8.70
N ILE A 27 -5.99 -16.03 -7.99
CA ILE A 27 -4.90 -15.23 -8.61
C ILE A 27 -4.13 -15.99 -9.69
N TYR A 28 -4.00 -17.31 -9.56
CA TYR A 28 -3.33 -18.19 -10.52
C TYR A 28 -4.06 -18.32 -11.87
N THR A 29 -5.32 -17.92 -11.93
CA THR A 29 -6.11 -17.93 -13.17
C THR A 29 -5.77 -16.75 -14.08
N PHE A 30 -5.25 -15.65 -13.52
CA PHE A 30 -5.05 -14.39 -14.23
C PHE A 30 -4.03 -14.50 -15.37
N PRO A 31 -2.87 -15.17 -15.21
CA PRO A 31 -1.94 -15.38 -16.32
C PRO A 31 -2.59 -16.16 -17.49
N VAL A 32 -3.40 -17.17 -17.19
CA VAL A 32 -4.06 -17.99 -18.22
C VAL A 32 -5.12 -17.19 -18.97
N LEU A 33 -5.97 -16.44 -18.26
CA LEU A 33 -6.98 -15.57 -18.87
C LEU A 33 -6.31 -14.48 -19.73
N SER A 34 -5.22 -13.88 -19.24
CA SER A 34 -4.44 -12.89 -19.98
C SER A 34 -3.85 -13.45 -21.27
N LEU A 35 -3.32 -14.69 -21.24
CA LEU A 35 -2.80 -15.37 -22.42
C LEU A 35 -3.90 -15.63 -23.46
N VAL A 36 -5.07 -16.10 -23.02
CA VAL A 36 -6.21 -16.35 -23.91
C VAL A 36 -6.68 -15.04 -24.56
N ALA A 37 -6.80 -13.97 -23.79
CA ALA A 37 -7.14 -12.63 -24.28
C ALA A 37 -6.09 -12.10 -25.28
N ALA A 38 -4.80 -12.24 -24.96
CA ALA A 38 -3.70 -11.82 -25.83
C ALA A 38 -3.72 -12.58 -27.16
N ARG A 39 -4.01 -13.88 -27.17
CA ARG A 39 -4.14 -14.66 -28.41
C ARG A 39 -5.29 -14.15 -29.29
N GLY A 40 -6.41 -13.80 -28.67
CA GLY A 40 -7.57 -13.19 -29.36
C GLY A 40 -7.23 -11.83 -29.97
N CYS A 41 -6.59 -10.96 -29.18
CA CYS A 41 -6.11 -9.65 -29.65
C CYS A 41 -5.13 -9.80 -30.82
N SER A 42 -4.14 -10.70 -30.68
CA SER A 42 -3.17 -11.01 -31.74
C SER A 42 -3.86 -11.51 -33.01
N PHE A 43 -4.85 -12.40 -32.90
CA PHE A 43 -5.60 -12.88 -34.07
C PHE A 43 -6.30 -11.75 -34.82
N VAL A 44 -6.95 -10.83 -34.10
CA VAL A 44 -7.64 -9.68 -34.71
C VAL A 44 -6.63 -8.74 -35.40
N LEU A 45 -5.53 -8.41 -34.71
CA LEU A 45 -4.49 -7.52 -35.23
C LEU A 45 -3.76 -8.11 -36.45
N CYS A 46 -3.40 -9.39 -36.44
CA CYS A 46 -2.76 -10.05 -37.58
C CYS A 46 -3.67 -10.11 -38.83
N ASN A 47 -4.99 -10.05 -38.64
CA ASN A 47 -5.96 -10.13 -39.71
C ASN A 47 -6.55 -8.76 -40.11
N TYR A 48 -5.97 -7.63 -39.65
CA TYR A 48 -6.57 -6.30 -39.79
C TYR A 48 -6.91 -5.90 -41.24
N GLN A 49 -6.14 -6.38 -42.24
CA GLN A 49 -6.35 -6.05 -43.65
C GLN A 49 -7.50 -6.82 -44.31
N LYS A 50 -8.03 -7.89 -43.68
CA LYS A 50 -8.98 -8.79 -44.35
C LYS A 50 -10.37 -8.19 -44.54
N SER A 51 -10.85 -7.37 -43.60
CA SER A 51 -12.18 -6.78 -43.66
C SER A 51 -12.26 -5.55 -42.76
N TRP A 52 -13.19 -4.65 -43.05
CA TRP A 52 -13.49 -3.47 -42.23
C TRP A 52 -13.81 -3.85 -40.76
N MET A 53 -14.42 -5.01 -40.52
CA MET A 53 -14.67 -5.52 -39.16
C MET A 53 -13.36 -5.79 -38.39
N TYR A 54 -12.34 -6.33 -39.06
CA TYR A 54 -11.03 -6.54 -38.43
C TYR A 54 -10.27 -5.23 -38.23
N LYS A 55 -10.47 -4.23 -39.10
CA LYS A 55 -9.94 -2.87 -38.88
C LYS A 55 -10.56 -2.23 -37.64
N LEU A 56 -11.90 -2.29 -37.52
CA LEU A 56 -12.61 -1.81 -36.33
C LEU A 56 -12.17 -2.58 -35.07
N GLY A 57 -12.12 -3.91 -35.14
CA GLY A 57 -11.65 -4.75 -34.03
C GLY A 57 -10.22 -4.42 -33.61
N SER A 58 -9.33 -4.14 -34.56
CA SER A 58 -7.95 -3.73 -34.29
C SER A 58 -7.89 -2.38 -33.58
N ALA A 59 -8.72 -1.41 -33.99
CA ALA A 59 -8.84 -0.14 -33.29
C ALA A 59 -9.33 -0.33 -31.84
N VAL A 60 -10.31 -1.22 -31.61
CA VAL A 60 -10.77 -1.58 -30.26
C VAL A 60 -9.65 -2.22 -29.44
N VAL A 61 -8.88 -3.15 -30.02
CA VAL A 61 -7.74 -3.80 -29.33
C VAL A 61 -6.69 -2.76 -28.92
N VAL A 62 -6.33 -1.83 -29.80
CA VAL A 62 -5.38 -0.76 -29.47
C VAL A 62 -5.95 0.17 -28.40
N GLY A 63 -7.22 0.58 -28.55
CA GLY A 63 -7.90 1.43 -27.59
C GLY A 63 -7.96 0.83 -26.18
N GLN A 64 -8.28 -0.46 -26.07
CA GLN A 64 -8.32 -1.13 -24.76
C GLN A 64 -6.92 -1.31 -24.17
N LEU A 65 -5.87 -1.55 -24.98
CA LEU A 65 -4.49 -1.59 -24.47
C LEU A 65 -4.09 -0.24 -23.87
N LEU A 66 -4.32 0.86 -24.60
CA LEU A 66 -4.03 2.21 -24.12
C LEU A 66 -4.82 2.55 -22.86
N THR A 67 -6.10 2.21 -22.83
CA THR A 67 -6.97 2.44 -21.66
C THR A 67 -6.49 1.63 -20.46
N ASN A 68 -6.14 0.35 -20.65
CA ASN A 68 -5.65 -0.51 -19.59
C ASN A 68 -4.29 -0.02 -19.05
N THR A 69 -3.38 0.44 -19.91
CA THR A 69 -2.11 1.04 -19.50
C THR A 69 -2.34 2.32 -18.69
N ALA A 70 -3.21 3.22 -19.16
CA ALA A 70 -3.54 4.45 -18.44
C ALA A 70 -4.18 4.16 -17.08
N TYR A 71 -5.16 3.25 -17.04
CA TYR A 71 -5.82 2.82 -15.81
C TYR A 71 -4.83 2.20 -14.83
N THR A 72 -4.00 1.25 -15.30
CA THR A 72 -2.98 0.59 -14.47
C THR A 72 -1.97 1.60 -13.93
N SER A 73 -1.57 2.60 -14.72
CA SER A 73 -0.65 3.65 -14.28
C SER A 73 -1.25 4.51 -13.17
N VAL A 74 -2.54 4.86 -13.28
CA VAL A 74 -3.27 5.59 -12.23
C VAL A 74 -3.38 4.74 -10.96
N CYS A 75 -3.76 3.46 -11.09
CA CYS A 75 -3.83 2.54 -9.95
C CYS A 75 -2.46 2.35 -9.29
N LEU A 76 -1.38 2.25 -10.07
CA LEU A 76 -0.01 2.16 -9.55
C LEU A 76 0.37 3.42 -8.77
N TYR A 77 0.09 4.60 -9.33
CA TYR A 77 0.32 5.88 -8.67
C TYR A 77 -0.43 5.98 -7.34
N VAL A 78 -1.71 5.61 -7.32
CA VAL A 78 -2.52 5.59 -6.09
C VAL A 78 -1.96 4.57 -5.09
N SER A 79 -1.64 3.37 -5.55
CA SER A 79 -1.14 2.26 -4.71
C SER A 79 0.17 2.59 -4.02
N HIS A 80 1.07 3.35 -4.66
CA HIS A 80 2.30 3.83 -4.05
C HIS A 80 2.06 4.59 -2.73
N HIS A 81 0.95 5.30 -2.60
CA HIS A 81 0.58 6.05 -1.39
C HIS A 81 -0.13 5.21 -0.31
N ASN A 82 -0.39 3.92 -0.54
CA ASN A 82 -1.03 3.03 0.44
C ASN A 82 -0.03 2.42 1.46
N TYR A 83 1.24 2.82 1.42
CA TYR A 83 2.29 2.26 2.28
C TYR A 83 2.95 3.28 3.26
N PRO A 84 2.17 4.07 4.03
CA PRO A 84 2.72 5.06 4.95
C PRO A 84 3.55 4.45 6.09
N GLY A 85 3.28 3.22 6.55
CA GLY A 85 4.12 2.53 7.54
C GLY A 85 5.54 2.27 7.02
N GLY A 86 5.66 1.75 5.79
CA GLY A 86 6.96 1.56 5.14
C GLY A 86 7.73 2.86 4.96
N ARG A 87 7.04 3.94 4.56
CA ARG A 87 7.60 5.29 4.47
C ARG A 87 8.03 5.84 5.84
N GLY A 88 7.27 5.55 6.89
CA GLY A 88 7.62 5.92 8.27
C GLY A 88 8.89 5.25 8.76
N MET A 89 9.13 3.97 8.41
CA MET A 89 10.41 3.31 8.69
C MET A 89 11.58 3.93 7.93
N GLN A 90 11.39 4.31 6.66
CA GLN A 90 12.42 5.04 5.91
C GLN A 90 12.74 6.38 6.57
N GLU A 91 11.71 7.10 7.02
CA GLU A 91 11.88 8.39 7.67
C GLU A 91 12.59 8.27 9.04
N LEU A 92 12.25 7.24 9.83
CA LEU A 92 12.96 6.93 11.07
C LEU A 92 14.48 6.75 10.84
N HIS A 93 14.84 5.93 9.85
CA HIS A 93 16.25 5.69 9.47
C HIS A 93 16.94 6.93 8.89
N ARG A 94 16.18 7.82 8.25
CA ARG A 94 16.71 9.10 7.72
C ARG A 94 16.99 10.10 8.84
N LEU A 95 16.15 10.12 9.88
CA LEU A 95 16.20 11.11 10.95
C LEU A 95 17.24 10.77 12.03
N LEU A 96 17.44 9.48 12.32
CA LEU A 96 18.32 9.05 13.39
C LEU A 96 19.65 8.49 12.86
N PRO A 97 20.78 8.77 13.53
CA PRO A 97 22.05 8.21 13.12
C PRO A 97 22.07 6.70 13.37
N VAL A 98 22.80 5.97 12.53
CA VAL A 98 22.98 4.51 12.65
C VAL A 98 23.47 4.10 14.05
N THR A 99 24.29 4.93 14.70
CA THR A 99 24.84 4.68 16.03
C THR A 99 23.86 4.89 17.19
N ALA A 100 22.65 5.40 16.93
CA ALA A 100 21.64 5.59 17.98
C ALA A 100 21.16 4.26 18.56
N ASP A 101 20.87 4.22 19.86
CA ASP A 101 20.16 3.10 20.49
C ASP A 101 18.65 3.32 20.35
N VAL A 102 18.07 2.74 19.29
CA VAL A 102 16.65 2.89 18.96
C VAL A 102 15.92 1.60 19.32
N PHE A 103 14.95 1.74 20.21
CA PHE A 103 13.90 0.75 20.40
C PHE A 103 12.58 1.29 19.88
N VAL A 104 12.13 0.79 18.73
CA VAL A 104 10.90 1.24 18.06
C VAL A 104 9.80 0.20 18.18
N HIS A 105 8.63 0.64 18.64
CA HIS A 105 7.40 -0.13 18.52
C HIS A 105 6.69 0.21 17.21
N ILE A 106 6.27 -0.82 16.48
CA ILE A 106 5.55 -0.74 15.23
C ILE A 106 4.16 -1.31 15.48
N ASP A 107 3.13 -0.46 15.38
CA ASP A 107 1.75 -0.91 15.58
C ASP A 107 1.22 -1.72 14.39
N THR A 108 0.07 -2.37 14.58
CA THR A 108 -0.59 -3.19 13.56
C THR A 108 -0.82 -2.40 12.26
N TYR A 109 -1.26 -1.15 12.36
CA TYR A 109 -1.51 -0.32 11.19
C TYR A 109 -0.23 -0.06 10.37
N ALA A 110 0.86 0.32 11.04
CA ALA A 110 2.16 0.51 10.40
C ALA A 110 2.68 -0.82 9.79
N ALA A 111 2.53 -1.93 10.52
CA ALA A 111 2.88 -3.26 10.04
C ALA A 111 2.15 -3.63 8.74
N GLU A 112 0.84 -3.40 8.69
CA GLU A 112 -0.02 -3.69 7.54
C GLU A 112 0.20 -2.73 6.36
N THR A 113 0.76 -1.54 6.61
CA THR A 113 1.01 -0.50 5.61
C THR A 113 2.47 -0.38 5.17
N GLY A 114 3.16 -1.52 5.09
CA GLY A 114 4.43 -1.64 4.36
C GLY A 114 5.68 -1.75 5.22
N VAL A 115 5.56 -1.88 6.55
CA VAL A 115 6.72 -2.23 7.37
C VAL A 115 7.10 -3.70 7.14
N SER A 116 8.36 -3.93 6.79
CA SER A 116 8.91 -5.27 6.57
C SER A 116 10.32 -5.38 7.13
N ARG A 117 10.81 -6.60 7.32
CA ARG A 117 12.16 -6.85 7.84
C ARG A 117 13.27 -6.30 6.93
N PHE A 118 13.00 -6.11 5.64
CA PHE A 118 13.95 -5.47 4.71
C PHE A 118 14.16 -3.98 5.00
N LEU A 119 13.28 -3.36 5.79
CA LEU A 119 13.42 -1.97 6.23
C LEU A 119 14.15 -1.84 7.56
N GLU A 120 14.54 -2.95 8.20
CA GLU A 120 15.34 -2.95 9.44
C GLU A 120 16.83 -2.85 9.06
N GLN A 121 17.33 -1.63 8.83
CA GLN A 121 18.66 -1.43 8.24
C GLN A 121 19.78 -1.48 9.29
N ASN A 122 19.47 -1.10 10.53
CA ASN A 122 20.45 -0.96 11.61
C ASN A 122 20.36 -2.15 12.58
N ALA A 123 21.43 -2.93 12.70
CA ALA A 123 21.47 -4.15 13.52
C ALA A 123 21.48 -3.88 15.04
N ASN A 124 21.91 -2.70 15.45
CA ASN A 124 21.91 -2.24 16.84
C ASN A 124 20.53 -1.71 17.28
N TRP A 125 19.58 -1.54 16.35
CA TRP A 125 18.23 -1.10 16.68
C TRP A 125 17.35 -2.31 16.99
N LYS A 126 16.35 -2.09 17.85
CA LYS A 126 15.34 -3.08 18.22
C LYS A 126 14.00 -2.68 17.62
N TYR A 127 13.39 -3.59 16.88
CA TYR A 127 12.09 -3.40 16.24
C TYR A 127 11.09 -4.37 16.87
N ASP A 128 10.04 -3.84 17.50
CA ASP A 128 9.03 -4.62 18.19
C ASP A 128 7.64 -4.43 17.56
N LYS A 129 6.99 -5.54 17.23
CA LYS A 129 5.67 -5.62 16.60
C LYS A 129 4.62 -6.30 17.48
N ARG A 130 4.85 -6.38 18.80
CA ARG A 130 3.89 -6.94 19.75
C ARG A 130 2.52 -6.26 19.66
N GLU A 131 1.47 -7.02 19.37
CA GLU A 131 0.10 -6.52 19.19
C GLU A 131 -0.73 -6.54 20.50
N ASP A 132 -0.22 -7.18 21.54
CA ASP A 132 -0.86 -7.34 22.85
C ASP A 132 -0.76 -6.08 23.73
N LEU A 133 -0.08 -5.03 23.25
CA LEU A 133 0.21 -3.83 24.01
C LEU A 133 -0.91 -2.80 23.91
N SER A 134 -1.57 -2.52 25.03
CA SER A 134 -2.42 -1.33 25.16
C SER A 134 -1.58 -0.06 25.28
N VAL A 135 -1.99 1.02 24.62
CA VAL A 135 -1.36 2.36 24.68
C VAL A 135 -1.22 2.89 26.12
N THR A 136 -2.05 2.41 27.04
CA THR A 136 -2.01 2.76 28.47
C THR A 136 -1.01 1.96 29.28
N SER A 137 -0.38 0.93 28.69
CA SER A 137 0.53 0.07 29.42
C SER A 137 1.83 0.83 29.78
N PRO A 138 2.40 0.57 30.97
CA PRO A 138 3.68 1.17 31.36
C PRO A 138 4.82 0.83 30.39
N GLU A 139 4.70 -0.31 29.69
CA GLU A 139 5.66 -0.81 28.71
C GLU A 139 5.88 0.16 27.54
N PHE A 140 4.88 0.98 27.18
CA PHE A 140 5.06 1.99 26.13
C PHE A 140 6.18 2.99 26.45
N LYS A 141 6.49 3.22 27.73
CA LYS A 141 7.58 4.10 28.16
C LYS A 141 8.98 3.52 27.89
N MET A 142 9.08 2.23 27.61
CA MET A 142 10.35 1.56 27.33
C MET A 142 10.83 1.85 25.91
N TYR A 143 9.91 2.06 24.99
CA TYR A 143 10.25 2.39 23.61
C TYR A 143 10.82 3.81 23.52
N SER A 144 11.86 3.95 22.72
CA SER A 144 12.40 5.25 22.33
C SER A 144 11.53 5.92 21.28
N HIS A 145 10.93 5.12 20.40
CA HIS A 145 10.17 5.57 19.25
C HIS A 145 8.91 4.72 19.06
N LEU A 146 7.86 5.34 18.55
CA LEU A 146 6.61 4.66 18.21
C LEU A 146 6.27 4.99 16.75
N LEU A 147 6.05 3.97 15.95
CA LEU A 147 5.52 4.10 14.59
C LEU A 147 4.11 3.54 14.58
N MET A 148 3.13 4.43 14.44
CA MET A 148 1.74 4.06 14.65
C MET A 148 0.75 4.82 13.77
N GLU A 149 -0.49 4.33 13.71
CA GLU A 149 -1.60 5.06 13.09
C GLU A 149 -1.71 6.49 13.68
N SER A 150 -1.92 7.48 12.81
CA SER A 150 -2.13 8.88 13.19
C SER A 150 -3.54 9.09 13.76
N ASN A 151 -3.79 8.46 14.91
CA ASN A 151 -5.04 8.55 15.65
C ASN A 151 -4.93 9.61 16.75
N THR A 152 -5.76 10.66 16.67
CA THR A 152 -5.75 11.79 17.61
C THR A 152 -5.90 11.37 19.07
N THR A 153 -6.76 10.38 19.35
CA THR A 153 -6.98 9.87 20.71
C THR A 153 -5.74 9.18 21.25
N LYS A 154 -5.12 8.28 20.46
CA LYS A 154 -3.89 7.59 20.89
C LYS A 154 -2.73 8.57 21.08
N ILE A 155 -2.57 9.53 20.17
CA ILE A 155 -1.54 10.59 20.26
C ILE A 155 -1.74 11.42 21.53
N GLN A 156 -2.98 11.78 21.86
CA GLN A 156 -3.27 12.58 23.05
C GLN A 156 -2.99 11.80 24.35
N LEU A 157 -3.28 10.49 24.39
CA LEU A 157 -2.95 9.61 25.52
C LEU A 157 -1.43 9.51 25.74
N LEU A 158 -0.65 9.45 24.66
CA LEU A 158 0.81 9.35 24.71
C LEU A 158 1.52 10.69 24.88
N LYS A 159 0.81 11.82 24.84
CA LYS A 159 1.38 13.18 24.89
C LYS A 159 2.27 13.43 26.11
N SER A 160 2.06 12.71 27.21
CA SER A 160 2.89 12.83 28.42
C SER A 160 4.26 12.15 28.28
N THR A 161 4.37 11.08 27.49
CA THR A 161 5.57 10.24 27.36
C THR A 161 6.30 10.45 26.04
N HIS A 162 5.57 10.67 24.96
CA HIS A 162 6.09 10.81 23.60
C HIS A 162 5.57 12.09 22.94
N GLN A 163 6.29 12.56 21.94
CA GLN A 163 5.93 13.69 21.10
C GLN A 163 6.00 13.30 19.62
N PRO A 164 5.13 13.84 18.75
CA PRO A 164 5.22 13.60 17.31
C PRO A 164 6.52 14.16 16.75
N LEU A 165 7.27 13.31 16.04
CA LEU A 165 8.49 13.67 15.31
C LEU A 165 8.19 13.94 13.83
N ALA A 166 7.39 13.07 13.19
CA ALA A 166 6.99 13.23 11.80
C ALA A 166 5.59 12.64 11.56
N PHE A 167 4.84 13.25 10.64
CA PHE A 167 3.59 12.68 10.12
C PHE A 167 3.82 12.22 8.70
N ILE A 168 3.39 10.99 8.40
CA ILE A 168 3.52 10.39 7.09
C ILE A 168 2.16 10.37 6.42
N GLU A 169 2.14 10.94 5.23
CA GLU A 169 0.95 11.00 4.39
C GLU A 169 0.69 9.65 3.73
N GLY A 170 -0.57 9.26 3.73
CA GLY A 170 -1.08 8.09 3.02
C GLY A 170 -2.33 8.43 2.22
N TYR A 171 -2.67 7.56 1.27
CA TYR A 171 -3.88 7.68 0.47
C TYR A 171 -5.14 7.75 1.36
N SER A 172 -6.06 8.65 1.00
CA SER A 172 -7.39 8.71 1.62
C SER A 172 -8.48 8.48 0.59
N ARG A 173 -8.53 9.31 -0.46
CA ARG A 173 -9.55 9.23 -1.50
C ARG A 173 -9.11 9.87 -2.82
N ILE A 174 -9.79 9.50 -3.89
CA ILE A 174 -9.72 10.20 -5.17
C ILE A 174 -10.82 11.26 -5.19
N THR A 175 -10.45 12.49 -5.55
CA THR A 175 -11.38 13.60 -5.74
C THR A 175 -11.47 13.96 -7.21
N PHE A 176 -12.68 14.30 -7.65
CA PHE A 176 -12.96 14.70 -9.02
C PHE A 176 -13.39 16.17 -9.02
N ASN A 177 -12.66 17.02 -9.74
CA ASN A 177 -12.97 18.44 -9.85
C ASN A 177 -12.75 18.91 -11.29
N LEU A 178 -13.84 19.19 -12.01
CA LEU A 178 -13.82 19.62 -13.40
C LEU A 178 -13.23 21.04 -13.60
N ASN A 179 -13.12 21.83 -12.53
CA ASN A 179 -12.61 23.21 -12.60
C ASN A 179 -11.08 23.28 -12.52
N HIS A 180 -10.39 22.16 -12.34
CA HIS A 180 -8.92 22.08 -12.28
C HIS A 180 -8.42 20.98 -13.21
N PHE A 181 -7.28 21.21 -13.87
CA PHE A 181 -6.58 20.19 -14.66
C PHE A 181 -5.31 19.72 -13.92
N PRO A 182 -5.08 18.40 -13.73
CA PRO A 182 -5.96 17.29 -14.11
C PRO A 182 -7.22 17.21 -13.21
N PRO A 183 -8.36 16.72 -13.76
CA PRO A 183 -9.63 16.68 -13.03
C PRO A 183 -9.66 15.63 -11.91
N ILE A 184 -8.72 14.70 -11.91
CA ILE A 184 -8.55 13.66 -10.89
C ILE A 184 -7.39 14.06 -9.99
N ARG A 185 -7.63 14.18 -8.68
CA ARG A 185 -6.58 14.37 -7.67
C ARG A 185 -6.65 13.32 -6.59
N VAL A 186 -5.50 12.78 -6.24
CA VAL A 186 -5.33 11.89 -5.11
C VAL A 186 -5.18 12.74 -3.86
N GLN A 187 -6.14 12.64 -2.94
CA GLN A 187 -6.07 13.33 -1.66
C GLN A 187 -5.34 12.45 -0.65
N LEU A 188 -4.27 13.00 -0.09
CA LEU A 188 -3.49 12.38 0.96
C LEU A 188 -3.87 12.97 2.32
N GLU A 189 -3.75 12.15 3.35
CA GLU A 189 -3.97 12.54 4.75
C GLU A 189 -2.86 11.97 5.62
N ARG A 190 -2.69 12.55 6.81
CA ARG A 190 -1.77 12.01 7.82
C ARG A 190 -2.32 10.70 8.33
N LYS A 191 -1.75 9.58 7.88
CA LYS A 191 -2.21 8.23 8.20
C LYS A 191 -1.32 7.53 9.23
N THR A 192 -0.03 7.83 9.22
CA THR A 192 0.94 7.29 10.18
C THR A 192 1.66 8.45 10.87
N VAL A 193 1.99 8.26 12.14
CA VAL A 193 2.80 9.18 12.93
C VAL A 193 4.03 8.44 13.46
N LEU A 194 5.19 9.06 13.34
CA LEU A 194 6.38 8.68 14.05
C LEU A 194 6.49 9.56 15.29
N MET A 195 6.54 8.93 16.46
CA MET A 195 6.69 9.61 17.74
C MET A 195 8.03 9.26 18.38
N GLU A 196 8.59 10.21 19.11
CA GLU A 196 9.83 10.06 19.88
C GLU A 196 9.53 10.26 21.37
N LYS A 197 10.21 9.52 22.22
CA LYS A 197 10.12 9.65 23.67
C LYS A 197 10.66 11.01 24.12
N LYS A 198 9.90 11.70 24.97
CA LYS A 198 10.34 12.98 25.54
C LYS A 198 11.54 12.77 26.45
N THR A 199 12.63 13.47 26.15
CA THR A 199 13.77 13.56 27.06
C THR A 199 13.44 14.55 28.18
N SER A 200 13.76 14.22 29.43
CA SER A 200 13.46 15.07 30.61
C SER A 200 14.23 16.40 30.66
N SER A 201 14.95 16.79 29.60
CA SER A 201 15.84 17.95 29.53
C SER A 201 15.16 19.26 29.12
N THR A 202 13.86 19.28 28.80
CA THR A 202 13.12 20.50 28.42
C THR A 202 12.33 21.11 29.59
N GLN A 203 12.85 21.00 30.82
CA GLN A 203 12.30 21.63 32.03
C GLN A 203 13.29 22.58 32.74
N ILE A 204 14.35 23.03 32.06
CA ILE A 204 15.20 24.13 32.54
C ILE A 204 15.13 25.29 31.53
N LYS A 205 14.08 26.08 31.66
CA LYS A 205 13.76 27.42 31.11
C LYS A 205 12.25 27.55 31.39
N GLU A 206 11.76 28.30 32.36
CA GLU A 206 12.20 29.55 33.02
C GLU A 206 11.89 29.51 34.52
#